data_AF-A0A1I8GGK4-F1
#
_entry.id   AF-A0A1I8GGK4-F1
#
_cell.length_a   1.000
_cell.length_b   1.000
_cell.length_c   1.000
_cell.angle_alpha   90.00
_cell.angle_beta   90.00
_cell.angle_gamma   90.00
#
_symmetry.space_group_name_H-M   'P 1'
#
loop_
_entity.id
_entity.type
_entity.pdbx_description
1 polymer ?
#
loop_
_entity_poly.entity_id
_entity_poly.type
_entity_poly.pdbx_seq_one_letter_code
_entity_poly.pdbx_strand_id
1 'polypeptide(L)'
;ETIAAMRHSLVGSPLNYNSVPKYLARLALFHTGDKPAVELPLARVGRVQDRPAGNGDLLTDGCGKISSRLAAEMADRLGYSVSATPSAYQFRYAGAKGVLVVVDPDEDPEFLEAGSG
;
A
#
# COMPACT_ATOMS: atom_id res chain seq x y z
N GLU A 1 -27.83 4.73 -5.24
CA GLU A 1 -26.92 4.03 -4.30
C GLU A 1 -27.09 4.60 -2.90
N THR A 2 -27.15 3.75 -1.87
CA THR A 2 -27.31 4.20 -0.47
C THR A 2 -25.95 4.64 0.09
N ILE A 3 -25.92 5.70 0.92
CA ILE A 3 -24.70 6.20 1.60
C ILE A 3 -23.92 5.06 2.28
N ALA A 4 -24.61 4.07 2.86
CA ALA A 4 -23.99 2.90 3.47
C ALA A 4 -23.12 2.10 2.47
N ALA A 5 -23.61 1.88 1.24
CA ALA A 5 -22.86 1.14 0.22
C ALA A 5 -21.59 1.89 -0.20
N MET A 6 -21.66 3.21 -0.35
CA MET A 6 -20.48 4.05 -0.63
C MET A 6 -19.45 4.01 0.50
N ARG A 7 -19.89 3.91 1.77
CA ARG A 7 -18.96 3.80 2.90
C ARG A 7 -18.17 2.49 2.87
N HIS A 8 -18.82 1.39 2.49
CA HIS A 8 -18.19 0.08 2.38
C HIS A 8 -17.25 -0.03 1.16
N SER A 9 -17.50 0.71 0.08
CA SER A 9 -16.61 0.73 -1.08
C SER A 9 -15.36 1.58 -0.85
N LEU A 10 -15.44 2.62 -0.02
CA LEU A 10 -14.32 3.52 0.26
C LEU A 10 -13.46 3.06 1.43
N VAL A 11 -14.07 2.60 2.53
CA VAL A 11 -13.32 2.24 3.74
C VAL A 11 -13.56 0.78 4.07
N GLY A 12 -12.47 0.02 4.20
CA GLY A 12 -12.54 -1.36 4.69
C GLY A 12 -13.15 -1.41 6.09
N SER A 13 -14.24 -2.15 6.25
CA SER A 13 -14.97 -2.32 7.53
C SER A 13 -15.32 -1.00 8.24
N PRO A 14 -16.18 -0.14 7.63
CA PRO A 14 -16.47 1.20 8.13
C PRO A 14 -17.18 1.20 9.50
N LEU A 15 -17.76 0.06 9.91
CA LEU A 15 -18.42 -0.14 11.20
C LEU A 15 -17.44 -0.42 12.35
N ASN A 16 -16.19 -0.77 12.06
CA ASN A 16 -15.18 -1.08 13.08
C ASN A 16 -14.51 0.17 13.68
N TYR A 17 -14.90 1.36 13.22
CA TYR A 17 -14.36 2.62 13.73
C TYR A 17 -15.19 3.14 14.90
N ASN A 18 -14.64 3.02 16.11
CA ASN A 18 -15.27 3.53 17.33
C ASN A 18 -15.06 5.04 17.54
N SER A 19 -14.50 5.76 16.56
CA SER A 19 -14.14 7.16 16.65
C SER A 19 -14.35 7.87 15.32
N VAL A 20 -15.18 8.90 15.33
CA VAL A 20 -15.49 9.73 14.15
C VAL A 20 -14.21 10.35 13.55
N PRO A 21 -13.28 10.95 14.34
CA PRO A 21 -12.01 11.43 13.81
C PRO A 21 -11.18 10.35 13.09
N LYS A 22 -11.09 9.14 13.67
CA LYS A 22 -10.33 8.04 13.05
C LYS A 22 -10.96 7.60 11.73
N TYR A 23 -12.29 7.57 11.65
CA TYR A 23 -13.02 7.25 10.43
C TYR A 23 -12.80 8.31 9.33
N LEU A 24 -12.96 9.59 9.67
CA LEU A 24 -12.76 10.69 8.73
C LEU A 24 -11.31 10.76 8.22
N ALA A 25 -10.32 10.50 9.07
CA ALA A 25 -8.92 10.41 8.66
C ALA A 25 -8.65 9.31 7.62
N ARG A 26 -9.45 8.24 7.59
CA ARG A 26 -9.36 7.17 6.58
C ARG A 26 -10.04 7.55 5.28
N LEU A 27 -11.20 8.22 5.35
CA LEU A 27 -11.84 8.80 4.16
C LEU A 27 -10.97 9.88 3.48
N ALA A 28 -10.21 10.64 4.27
CA ALA A 28 -9.31 11.66 3.74
C ALA A 28 -8.19 11.08 2.86
N LEU A 29 -7.91 9.77 2.91
CA LEU A 29 -6.92 9.12 2.04
C LEU A 29 -7.31 9.12 0.57
N PHE A 30 -8.58 9.35 0.23
CA PHE A 30 -9.06 9.49 -1.14
C PHE A 30 -8.97 10.93 -1.68
N HIS A 31 -8.68 11.89 -0.82
CA HIS A 31 -8.64 13.32 -1.16
C HIS A 31 -7.21 13.86 -1.22
N THR A 32 -6.24 12.99 -1.53
CA THR A 32 -4.82 13.33 -1.55
C THR A 32 -4.36 13.70 -2.96
N GLY A 33 -3.38 14.59 -3.05
CA GLY A 33 -2.78 15.00 -4.33
C GLY A 33 -1.77 13.99 -4.89
N ASP A 34 -2.02 12.69 -4.72
CA ASP A 34 -1.18 11.66 -5.33
C ASP A 34 -1.42 11.56 -6.84
N LYS A 35 -0.44 10.99 -7.53
CA LYS A 35 -0.49 10.76 -8.97
C LYS A 35 -0.89 9.31 -9.22
N PRO A 36 -2.01 9.04 -9.92
CA PRO A 36 -2.35 7.68 -10.34
C PRO A 36 -1.22 7.12 -11.19
N ALA A 37 -0.65 5.98 -10.77
CA ALA A 37 0.41 5.31 -11.49
C ALA A 37 -0.12 4.05 -12.19
N VAL A 38 -0.54 3.04 -11.42
CA VAL A 38 -0.92 1.72 -11.93
C VAL A 38 -2.23 1.26 -11.31
N GLU A 39 -3.05 0.55 -12.08
CA GLU A 39 -4.17 -0.22 -11.55
C GLU A 39 -3.67 -1.62 -11.17
N LEU A 40 -3.75 -1.94 -9.88
CA LEU A 40 -3.34 -3.24 -9.35
C LEU A 40 -4.60 -3.96 -8.83
N PRO A 41 -4.86 -5.21 -9.25
CA PRO A 41 -5.90 -6.03 -8.62
C PRO A 41 -5.49 -6.45 -7.20
N LEU A 42 -6.45 -6.51 -6.28
CA LEU A 42 -6.22 -6.99 -4.91
C LEU A 42 -5.61 -8.41 -4.87
N ALA A 43 -5.92 -9.26 -5.86
CA ALA A 43 -5.36 -10.60 -5.98
C ALA A 43 -3.84 -10.64 -6.22
N ARG A 44 -3.22 -9.50 -6.58
CA ARG A 44 -1.76 -9.36 -6.74
C ARG A 44 -1.10 -8.72 -5.51
N VAL A 45 -1.82 -8.59 -4.40
CA VAL A 45 -1.36 -7.92 -3.19
C VAL A 45 -1.35 -8.89 -2.02
N GLY A 46 -0.14 -9.21 -1.57
CA GLY A 46 0.09 -10.00 -0.36
C GLY A 46 0.02 -9.17 0.91
N ARG A 47 -0.21 -9.83 2.05
CA ARG A 47 -0.05 -9.24 3.39
C ARG A 47 1.29 -9.67 3.97
N VAL A 48 2.07 -8.69 4.42
CA VAL A 48 3.34 -8.91 5.13
C VAL A 48 3.12 -8.63 6.62
N GLN A 49 3.75 -9.40 7.49
CA GLN A 49 3.69 -9.19 8.94
C GLN A 49 4.68 -8.11 9.37
N ASP A 50 4.28 -7.28 10.33
CA ASP A 50 5.20 -6.29 10.89
C ASP A 50 6.30 -6.95 11.70
N ARG A 51 7.54 -6.46 11.55
CA ARG A 51 8.68 -6.98 12.30
C ARG A 51 8.82 -6.26 13.64
N PRO A 52 8.82 -6.96 14.78
CA PRO A 52 9.08 -6.36 16.07
C PRO A 52 10.59 -6.09 16.27
N ALA A 53 10.90 -5.00 16.94
CA ALA A 53 12.20 -4.73 17.55
C ALA A 53 12.40 -5.61 18.79
N GLY A 54 13.64 -5.67 19.30
CA GLY A 54 13.95 -6.42 20.52
C GLY A 54 13.20 -5.94 21.77
N ASN A 55 12.62 -4.75 21.74
CA ASN A 55 11.78 -4.19 22.81
C ASN A 55 10.26 -4.36 22.58
N GLY A 56 9.85 -4.99 21.46
CA GLY A 56 8.45 -5.22 21.11
C GLY A 56 7.80 -4.14 20.24
N ASP A 57 8.50 -3.02 19.94
CA ASP A 57 7.98 -1.99 19.03
C ASP A 57 7.97 -2.51 17.58
N LEU A 58 7.01 -2.09 16.75
CA LEU A 58 6.96 -2.50 15.35
C LEU A 58 7.91 -1.65 14.50
N LEU A 59 8.96 -2.26 13.94
CA LEU A 59 9.97 -1.61 13.11
C LEU A 59 9.48 -1.25 11.70
N THR A 60 8.50 -2.02 11.20
CA THR A 60 8.04 -1.90 9.81
C THR A 60 6.61 -1.37 9.70
N ASP A 61 6.05 -0.80 10.78
CA ASP A 61 4.69 -0.25 10.74
C ASP A 61 4.58 0.82 9.63
N GLY A 62 3.68 0.57 8.68
CA GLY A 62 3.48 1.43 7.51
C GLY A 62 4.51 1.25 6.39
N CYS A 63 5.34 0.22 6.44
CA CYS A 63 6.28 -0.16 5.38
C CYS A 63 5.84 -1.47 4.71
N GLY A 64 5.94 -1.52 3.39
CA GLY A 64 5.70 -2.70 2.58
C GLY A 64 6.75 -2.86 1.49
N LYS A 65 6.55 -3.85 0.63
CA LYS A 65 7.47 -4.19 -0.45
C LYS A 65 6.78 -4.10 -1.81
N ILE A 66 7.53 -3.74 -2.84
CA ILE A 66 7.09 -3.72 -4.23
C ILE A 66 8.16 -4.37 -5.11
N SER A 67 7.74 -5.21 -6.05
CA SER A 67 8.68 -5.82 -7.00
C SER A 67 9.37 -4.74 -7.84
N SER A 68 10.66 -4.94 -8.12
CA SER A 68 11.47 -4.13 -9.06
C SER A 68 10.78 -3.89 -10.40
N ARG A 69 10.10 -4.90 -10.94
CA ARG A 69 9.33 -4.80 -12.20
C ARG A 69 8.17 -3.79 -12.10
N LEU A 70 7.35 -3.87 -11.04
CA LEU A 70 6.23 -2.95 -10.85
C LEU A 70 6.72 -1.53 -10.52
N ALA A 71 7.84 -1.40 -9.81
CA ALA A 71 8.48 -0.11 -9.55
C ALA A 71 8.92 0.56 -10.86
N ALA A 72 9.58 -0.16 -11.76
CA ALA A 72 9.97 0.36 -13.07
C ALA A 72 8.74 0.79 -13.91
N GLU A 73 7.66 0.01 -13.89
CA GLU A 73 6.40 0.40 -14.54
C GLU A 73 5.81 1.69 -13.93
N MET A 74 5.80 1.81 -12.61
CA MET A 74 5.36 3.03 -11.93
C MET A 74 6.22 4.24 -12.29
N ALA A 75 7.54 4.06 -12.38
CA ALA A 75 8.47 5.13 -12.73
C ALA A 75 8.17 5.67 -14.15
N ASP A 76 8.04 4.78 -15.13
CA ASP A 76 7.70 5.12 -16.51
C ASP A 76 6.37 5.86 -16.61
N ARG A 77 5.31 5.35 -15.97
CA ARG A 77 3.98 5.98 -15.97
C ARG A 77 3.95 7.35 -15.29
N LEU A 78 4.81 7.56 -14.30
CA LEU A 78 4.94 8.85 -13.62
C LEU A 78 5.87 9.83 -14.36
N GLY A 79 6.43 9.43 -15.51
CA GLY A 79 7.30 10.24 -16.35
C GLY A 79 8.77 10.27 -15.92
N TYR A 80 9.20 9.31 -15.10
CA TYR A 80 10.61 9.12 -14.74
C TYR A 80 11.27 8.13 -15.71
N SER A 81 12.57 8.31 -15.98
CA SER A 81 13.30 7.32 -16.77
C SER A 81 13.51 6.03 -15.97
N VAL A 82 13.57 4.89 -16.67
CA VAL A 82 13.86 3.59 -16.05
C VAL A 82 15.20 3.60 -15.30
N SER A 83 16.20 4.32 -15.81
CA SER A 83 17.50 4.53 -15.16
C SER A 83 17.43 5.36 -13.87
N ALA A 84 16.28 5.95 -13.58
CA ALA A 84 16.00 6.77 -12.39
C ALA A 84 14.82 6.19 -11.59
N THR A 85 14.57 4.88 -11.68
CA THR A 85 13.53 4.20 -10.89
C THR A 85 13.79 4.42 -9.39
N PRO A 86 12.85 5.04 -8.64
CA PRO A 86 13.00 5.23 -7.21
C PRO A 86 13.16 3.92 -6.43
N SER A 87 13.97 3.93 -5.37
CA SER A 87 14.11 2.78 -4.45
C SER A 87 12.93 2.62 -3.49
N ALA A 88 12.08 3.64 -3.35
CA ALA A 88 10.89 3.60 -2.52
C ALA A 88 9.80 4.56 -3.01
N TYR A 89 8.54 4.24 -2.69
CA TYR A 89 7.37 5.01 -3.07
C TYR A 89 6.48 5.26 -1.85
N GLN A 90 6.07 6.50 -1.64
CA GLN A 90 4.94 6.77 -0.74
C GLN A 90 3.64 6.47 -1.49
N PHE A 91 2.79 5.62 -0.91
CA PHE A 91 1.59 5.14 -1.59
C PHE A 91 0.33 5.29 -0.75
N ARG A 92 -0.80 5.26 -1.47
CA ARG A 92 -2.16 5.12 -0.95
C ARG A 92 -2.88 4.14 -1.86
N TYR A 93 -3.41 3.06 -1.31
CA TYR A 93 -4.04 2.00 -2.10
C TYR A 93 -5.00 1.18 -1.24
N ALA A 94 -6.25 1.01 -1.69
CA ALA A 94 -7.28 0.18 -1.04
C ALA A 94 -7.44 0.41 0.48
N GLY A 95 -7.32 1.66 0.94
CA GLY A 95 -7.41 2.04 2.36
C GLY A 95 -6.11 1.87 3.16
N ALA A 96 -5.06 1.28 2.56
CA ALA A 96 -3.70 1.27 3.08
C ALA A 96 -2.94 2.54 2.66
N LYS A 97 -1.97 2.94 3.49
CA LYS A 97 -1.04 4.03 3.21
C LYS A 97 0.31 3.69 3.81
N GLY A 98 1.38 4.22 3.24
CA GLY A 98 2.71 3.98 3.79
C GLY A 98 3.81 4.21 2.78
N VAL A 99 4.89 3.46 2.96
CA VAL A 99 6.05 3.42 2.06
C VAL A 99 6.20 2.00 1.51
N LEU A 100 6.43 1.87 0.21
CA LEU A 100 6.83 0.62 -0.43
C LEU A 100 8.31 0.70 -0.78
N VAL A 101 9.09 -0.27 -0.31
CA VAL A 101 10.51 -0.43 -0.66
C VAL A 101 10.62 -1.38 -1.85
N VAL A 102 11.44 -1.01 -2.83
CA VAL A 102 11.68 -1.85 -4.00
C VAL A 102 12.55 -3.03 -3.63
N VAL A 103 12.11 -4.23 -3.98
CA VAL A 103 12.83 -5.48 -3.78
C VAL A 103 12.91 -6.28 -5.08
N ASP A 104 13.95 -7.10 -5.21
CA ASP A 104 13.96 -8.16 -6.20
C ASP A 104 13.11 -9.33 -5.66
N PRO A 105 12.00 -9.70 -6.33
CA PRO A 105 11.17 -10.82 -5.89
C PRO A 105 11.94 -12.14 -5.74
N ASP A 106 12.95 -12.37 -6.59
CA ASP A 106 13.70 -13.64 -6.59
C ASP A 106 14.71 -13.71 -5.42
N GLU A 107 15.05 -12.55 -4.82
CA GLU A 107 15.98 -12.44 -3.69
C GLU A 107 15.26 -12.18 -2.34
N ASP A 108 13.94 -12.03 -2.34
CA ASP A 108 13.13 -11.74 -1.15
C ASP A 108 12.05 -12.83 -0.91
N PRO A 109 12.35 -13.88 -0.12
CA PRO A 109 11.41 -14.96 0.14
C PRO A 109 10.09 -14.50 0.78
N GLU A 110 10.14 -13.49 1.65
CA GLU A 110 8.97 -12.94 2.33
C GLU A 110 8.02 -12.24 1.33
N PHE A 111 8.56 -11.63 0.27
CA PHE A 111 7.77 -11.08 -0.83
C PHE A 111 7.01 -12.18 -1.61
N LEU A 112 7.69 -13.29 -1.92
CA LEU A 112 7.10 -14.42 -2.64
C LEU A 112 6.03 -15.14 -1.82
N GLU A 113 6.31 -15.39 -0.54
CA GLU A 113 5.37 -16.02 0.38
C GLU A 113 4.10 -15.19 0.54
N ALA A 114 4.23 -13.86 0.66
CA ALA A 114 3.08 -12.97 0.79
C ALA A 114 2.17 -12.98 -0.45
N GLY A 115 2.73 -13.14 -1.65
CA GLY A 115 1.97 -13.19 -2.91
C GLY A 115 1.30 -14.55 -3.21
N SER A 116 1.56 -15.57 -2.38
CA SER A 116 1.08 -16.95 -2.59
C SER A 116 -0.19 -17.28 -1.79
N GLY A 117 -0.71 -16.32 -1.01
CA GLY A 117 -1.86 -16.49 -0.09
C GLY A 117 -3.13 -15.77 -0.51
#